data_AF-A0A813V8B2-F1
#
_entry.id   AF-A0A813V8B2-F1
#
_cell.length_a   1.000
_cell.length_b   1.000
_cell.length_c   1.000
_cell.angle_alpha   90.00
_cell.angle_beta   90.00
_cell.angle_gamma   90.00
#
_symmetry.space_group_name_H-M   'P 1'
#
loop_
_entity.id
_entity.type
_entity.pdbx_description
1 polymer ?
#
loop_
_entity_poly.entity_id
_entity_poly.type
_entity_poly.pdbx_seq_one_letter_code
_entity_poly.pdbx_strand_id
1 'polypeptide(L)'
;MNRFTDIDCSFKRLTPVYGFLSEELVSIEKALEPIESQIANLPYYIKIAKKYCHYPSEHGLTRDESASIYVYTMEWGKQTLYRVLNKILRNEDRHLCKIWFPYLKLFDTALNKLPTVKEIVWRGITEDIGKNFHENQIITWWSVNSCSSKVSVIKGFLGNKKNSTTFLIEVLNGIKVSGYTEYESEHEIILRMGTELRVKSDTLEHPNGSYFVHLIEINKENNNNNYTSTLVSSLASAVYQMFFTTKATTTTNIISSISKFSKWKQDAITVAGGNREGQRLNQLNSPTGIFIDKKKNIFIVDWLNHRIVEWKYNTIEGQIIAGSCSKGNRVDELNEPTDMIVDQQNHSIIIADSENKRVIRWFNQNQQILIHNIDCFRLTMDKHGFLNVSDWKKNEVRRWKMGEYNNEGIIVAGGNGQGNQNNQFSYPNFIFVDEEQSVYVSDCDNHRVMKWKKDANEGRIVAGGNGQGGNLNQLSQPAGLIVDDLGQIYVADFGNHRIMRWCEGKEEGEIVVGENGEGNQLNGPTGLSFDDEGNIYVTDRWNYRIVNFKIIL
;
A
#
# COMPACT_ATOMS: atom_id res chain seq x y z
N MET A 1 -6.04 -4.84 -36.88
CA MET A 1 -5.77 -3.97 -35.71
C MET A 1 -7.08 -3.51 -35.08
N ASN A 2 -7.72 -4.33 -34.26
CA ASN A 2 -8.79 -3.85 -33.37
C ASN A 2 -8.81 -4.64 -32.04
N ARG A 3 -7.61 -5.03 -31.55
CA ARG A 3 -7.40 -5.66 -30.23
C ARG A 3 -7.67 -4.71 -29.05
N PHE A 4 -8.34 -3.58 -29.26
CA PHE A 4 -8.22 -2.36 -28.46
C PHE A 4 -9.54 -1.79 -27.92
N THR A 5 -10.69 -2.30 -28.37
CA THR A 5 -12.02 -1.74 -28.05
C THR A 5 -12.63 -2.20 -26.73
N ASP A 6 -11.99 -3.14 -26.03
CA ASP A 6 -12.71 -3.96 -25.05
C ASP A 6 -12.25 -3.65 -23.61
N ILE A 7 -12.91 -2.70 -22.93
CA ILE A 7 -12.86 -2.54 -21.47
C ILE A 7 -14.29 -2.46 -20.93
N ASP A 8 -14.57 -3.23 -19.88
CA ASP A 8 -15.80 -3.09 -19.10
C ASP A 8 -15.65 -1.89 -18.16
N CYS A 9 -16.55 -0.91 -18.33
CA CYS A 9 -16.55 0.36 -17.61
C CYS A 9 -17.63 0.42 -16.53
N SER A 10 -18.22 -0.73 -16.15
CA SER A 10 -19.24 -0.80 -15.10
C SER A 10 -18.67 -0.60 -13.68
N PHE A 11 -17.34 -0.69 -13.53
CA PHE A 11 -16.59 -0.67 -12.26
C PHE A 11 -17.09 -1.65 -11.18
N LYS A 12 -17.93 -2.63 -11.57
CA LYS A 12 -18.40 -3.67 -10.66
C LYS A 12 -17.23 -4.52 -10.19
N ARG A 13 -17.11 -4.73 -8.88
CA ARG A 13 -16.09 -5.62 -8.30
C ARG A 13 -16.47 -7.08 -8.55
N LEU A 14 -16.07 -7.59 -9.72
CA LEU A 14 -16.32 -8.98 -10.10
C LEU A 14 -15.50 -9.97 -9.24
N THR A 15 -16.10 -11.10 -8.88
CA THR A 15 -15.44 -12.15 -8.08
C THR A 15 -14.17 -12.68 -8.78
N PRO A 16 -13.07 -12.96 -8.06
CA PRO A 16 -11.84 -13.46 -8.66
C PRO A 16 -11.96 -14.82 -9.36
N VAL A 17 -11.18 -15.00 -10.43
CA VAL A 17 -11.13 -16.21 -11.24
C VAL A 17 -9.81 -16.93 -10.98
N TYR A 18 -9.73 -17.72 -9.91
CA TYR A 18 -8.51 -18.46 -9.52
C TYR A 18 -8.64 -19.99 -9.57
N GLY A 19 -9.84 -20.52 -9.84
CA GLY A 19 -10.07 -21.99 -9.87
C GLY A 19 -9.26 -22.73 -10.93
N PHE A 20 -8.71 -22.03 -11.93
CA PHE A 20 -7.81 -22.62 -12.90
C PHE A 20 -6.44 -23.03 -12.31
N LEU A 21 -6.02 -22.45 -11.18
CA LEU A 21 -4.70 -22.74 -10.60
C LEU A 21 -4.56 -24.20 -10.15
N SER A 22 -5.66 -24.86 -9.79
CA SER A 22 -5.74 -26.27 -9.41
C SER A 22 -5.90 -27.25 -10.58
N GLU A 23 -6.05 -26.78 -11.82
CA GLU A 23 -6.09 -27.67 -12.99
C GLU A 23 -4.73 -28.33 -13.25
N GLU A 24 -4.77 -29.53 -13.83
CA GLU A 24 -3.58 -30.19 -14.38
C GLU A 24 -3.08 -29.46 -15.64
N LEU A 25 -1.76 -29.44 -15.83
CA LEU A 25 -1.16 -28.91 -17.05
C LEU A 25 -1.34 -29.92 -18.20
N VAL A 26 -2.04 -29.51 -19.25
CA VAL A 26 -2.38 -30.34 -20.42
C VAL A 26 -1.90 -29.70 -21.73
N SER A 27 -1.89 -30.46 -22.83
CA SER A 27 -1.56 -29.89 -24.15
C SER A 27 -2.59 -28.85 -24.58
N ILE A 28 -2.18 -27.94 -25.47
CA ILE A 28 -3.04 -26.85 -25.95
C ILE A 28 -4.33 -27.34 -26.62
N GLU A 29 -4.31 -28.50 -27.27
CA GLU A 29 -5.52 -29.13 -27.82
C GLU A 29 -6.52 -29.48 -26.71
N LYS A 30 -6.11 -30.27 -25.71
CA LYS A 30 -6.97 -30.66 -24.57
C LYS A 30 -7.36 -29.44 -23.71
N ALA A 31 -6.52 -28.41 -23.67
CA ALA A 31 -6.79 -27.17 -22.96
C ALA A 31 -7.94 -26.35 -23.59
N LEU A 32 -8.09 -26.42 -24.92
CA LEU A 32 -9.06 -25.65 -25.71
C LEU A 32 -10.27 -26.48 -26.19
N GLU A 33 -10.21 -27.81 -26.08
CA GLU A 33 -11.30 -28.75 -26.39
C GLU A 33 -12.66 -28.32 -25.80
N PRO A 34 -12.79 -27.87 -24.53
CA PRO A 34 -14.10 -27.50 -23.95
C PRO A 34 -14.76 -26.27 -24.59
N ILE A 35 -14.00 -25.47 -25.36
CA ILE A 35 -14.45 -24.22 -25.98
C ILE A 35 -14.38 -24.24 -27.51
N GLU A 36 -13.98 -25.36 -28.12
CA GLU A 36 -13.79 -25.50 -29.57
C GLU A 36 -15.07 -25.10 -30.35
N SER A 37 -16.23 -25.50 -29.84
CA SER A 37 -17.54 -25.18 -30.41
C SER A 37 -17.91 -23.68 -30.37
N GLN A 38 -17.21 -22.87 -29.58
CA GLN A 38 -17.47 -21.43 -29.42
C GLN A 38 -16.61 -20.56 -30.34
N ILE A 39 -15.56 -21.11 -30.96
CA ILE A 39 -14.59 -20.37 -31.76
C ILE A 39 -14.40 -21.07 -33.10
N ALA A 40 -14.92 -20.45 -34.16
CA ALA A 40 -14.84 -21.00 -35.51
C ALA A 40 -13.39 -21.31 -35.92
N ASN A 41 -13.18 -22.54 -36.39
CA ASN A 41 -11.91 -23.08 -36.88
C ASN A 41 -10.78 -23.18 -35.83
N LEU A 42 -11.06 -23.12 -34.52
CA LEU A 42 -10.03 -23.15 -33.47
C LEU A 42 -8.94 -24.25 -33.64
N PRO A 43 -9.25 -25.53 -34.00
CA PRO A 43 -8.23 -26.56 -34.19
C PRO A 43 -7.24 -26.29 -35.33
N TYR A 44 -7.67 -25.55 -36.35
CA TYR A 44 -6.80 -25.13 -37.44
C TYR A 44 -5.82 -24.05 -36.97
N TYR A 45 -6.30 -23.08 -36.17
CA TYR A 45 -5.45 -22.03 -35.60
C TYR A 45 -4.51 -22.56 -34.51
N ILE A 46 -4.91 -23.57 -33.73
CA ILE A 46 -3.99 -24.29 -32.82
C ILE A 46 -2.83 -24.94 -33.61
N LYS A 47 -3.11 -25.58 -34.76
CA LYS A 47 -2.07 -26.17 -35.61
C LYS A 47 -1.12 -25.11 -36.20
N ILE A 48 -1.64 -23.93 -36.58
CA ILE A 48 -0.81 -22.80 -37.01
C ILE A 48 0.06 -22.32 -35.85
N ALA A 49 -0.51 -22.11 -34.66
CA ALA A 49 0.23 -21.68 -33.48
C ALA A 49 1.35 -22.65 -33.12
N LYS A 50 1.11 -23.97 -33.05
CA LYS A 50 2.17 -24.98 -32.77
C LYS A 50 3.25 -25.09 -33.86
N LYS A 51 3.00 -24.53 -35.05
CA LYS A 51 3.94 -24.50 -36.17
C LYS A 51 4.83 -23.25 -36.15
N TYR A 52 4.28 -22.09 -35.79
CA TYR A 52 4.96 -20.80 -35.85
C TYR A 52 5.28 -20.18 -34.48
N CYS A 53 4.83 -20.78 -33.38
CA CYS A 53 5.24 -20.36 -32.04
C CYS A 53 6.75 -20.47 -31.87
N HIS A 54 7.32 -19.54 -31.11
CA HIS A 54 8.75 -19.50 -30.81
C HIS A 54 9.17 -20.72 -29.98
N TYR A 55 9.76 -21.71 -30.65
CA TYR A 55 10.21 -22.96 -30.07
C TYR A 55 11.40 -23.55 -30.87
N PRO A 56 12.52 -23.94 -30.24
CA PRO A 56 12.77 -23.93 -28.79
C PRO A 56 12.85 -22.50 -28.22
N SER A 57 12.35 -22.35 -26.99
CA SER A 57 12.29 -21.06 -26.29
C SER A 57 13.51 -20.89 -25.38
N GLU A 58 14.18 -19.74 -25.44
CA GLU A 58 15.25 -19.35 -24.51
C GLU A 58 14.77 -19.24 -23.04
N HIS A 59 13.46 -19.13 -22.83
CA HIS A 59 12.82 -19.05 -21.52
C HIS A 59 12.25 -20.39 -21.04
N GLY A 60 12.56 -21.51 -21.72
CA GLY A 60 12.17 -22.85 -21.27
C GLY A 60 10.67 -23.14 -21.40
N LEU A 61 9.96 -22.42 -22.29
CA LEU A 61 8.59 -22.76 -22.65
C LEU A 61 8.56 -24.07 -23.46
N THR A 62 7.62 -24.94 -23.13
CA THR A 62 7.22 -26.05 -23.98
C THR A 62 6.57 -25.53 -25.27
N ARG A 63 6.44 -26.39 -26.28
CA ARG A 63 5.75 -26.00 -27.52
C ARG A 63 4.29 -25.63 -27.28
N ASP A 64 3.60 -26.29 -26.36
CA ASP A 64 2.20 -26.02 -26.03
C ASP A 64 2.03 -24.70 -25.26
N GLU A 65 2.94 -24.41 -24.32
CA GLU A 65 2.99 -23.11 -23.63
C GLU A 65 3.26 -21.96 -24.61
N SER A 66 4.26 -22.09 -25.48
CA SER A 66 4.58 -21.07 -26.50
C SER A 66 3.43 -20.88 -27.51
N ALA A 67 2.82 -21.99 -27.97
CA ALA A 67 1.64 -21.94 -28.82
C ALA A 67 0.43 -21.29 -28.13
N SER A 68 0.29 -21.42 -26.81
CA SER A 68 -0.83 -20.82 -26.05
C SER A 68 -0.79 -19.30 -26.07
N ILE A 69 0.41 -18.70 -26.05
CA ILE A 69 0.63 -17.26 -26.18
C ILE A 69 0.43 -16.82 -27.63
N TYR A 70 0.98 -17.58 -28.59
CA TYR A 70 0.86 -17.28 -30.00
C TYR A 70 -0.62 -17.22 -30.45
N VAL A 71 -1.39 -18.30 -30.22
CA VAL A 71 -2.81 -18.39 -30.63
C VAL A 71 -3.71 -17.32 -29.99
N TYR A 72 -3.35 -16.87 -28.79
CA TYR A 72 -4.05 -15.78 -28.11
C TYR A 72 -3.85 -14.42 -28.81
N THR A 73 -2.72 -14.21 -29.48
CA THR A 73 -2.45 -12.96 -30.23
C THR A 73 -2.89 -12.98 -31.69
N MET A 74 -3.23 -14.16 -32.23
CA MET A 74 -3.64 -14.32 -33.63
C MET A 74 -4.97 -13.62 -33.94
N GLU A 75 -5.05 -12.97 -35.10
CA GLU A 75 -6.28 -12.31 -35.58
C GLU A 75 -6.94 -13.09 -36.73
N TRP A 76 -8.12 -13.67 -36.47
CA TRP A 76 -8.94 -14.33 -37.50
C TRP A 76 -10.45 -14.10 -37.35
N GLY A 77 -11.11 -13.80 -38.47
CA GLY A 77 -12.57 -13.66 -38.52
C GLY A 77 -13.15 -12.66 -37.50
N LYS A 78 -14.36 -12.97 -37.02
CA LYS A 78 -15.11 -12.09 -36.10
C LYS A 78 -14.97 -12.48 -34.63
N GLN A 79 -14.72 -13.76 -34.32
CA GLN A 79 -14.65 -14.30 -32.96
C GLN A 79 -13.30 -15.03 -32.77
N THR A 80 -12.24 -14.28 -32.48
CA THR A 80 -10.94 -14.85 -32.11
C THR A 80 -10.95 -15.37 -30.67
N LEU A 81 -10.02 -16.26 -30.33
CA LEU A 81 -9.79 -16.70 -28.96
C LEU A 81 -9.66 -15.50 -28.00
N TYR A 82 -8.87 -14.49 -28.38
CA TYR A 82 -8.75 -13.21 -27.68
C TYR A 82 -10.10 -12.56 -27.33
N ARG A 83 -10.99 -12.38 -28.33
CA ARG A 83 -12.26 -11.66 -28.15
C ARG A 83 -13.24 -12.45 -27.29
N VAL A 84 -13.34 -13.77 -27.50
CA VAL A 84 -14.27 -14.62 -26.76
C VAL A 84 -13.81 -14.77 -25.31
N LEU A 85 -12.52 -15.06 -25.06
CA LEU A 85 -11.94 -15.14 -23.71
C LEU A 85 -12.23 -13.86 -22.92
N ASN A 86 -11.88 -12.71 -23.50
CA ASN A 86 -12.02 -11.43 -22.83
C ASN A 86 -13.48 -11.04 -22.58
N LYS A 87 -14.41 -11.45 -23.45
CA LYS A 87 -15.86 -11.30 -23.19
C LYS A 87 -16.30 -12.11 -21.96
N ILE A 88 -15.79 -13.34 -21.80
CA ILE A 88 -16.11 -14.21 -20.67
C ILE A 88 -15.47 -13.70 -19.37
N LEU A 89 -14.21 -13.26 -19.39
CA LEU A 89 -13.51 -12.72 -18.21
C LEU A 89 -14.16 -11.43 -17.63
N ARG A 90 -15.00 -10.73 -18.42
CA ARG A 90 -15.78 -9.57 -17.98
C ARG A 90 -17.24 -9.91 -17.61
N ASN A 91 -17.67 -11.17 -17.70
CA ASN A 91 -19.03 -11.56 -17.35
C ASN A 91 -19.20 -11.67 -15.82
N GLU A 92 -20.33 -11.20 -15.30
CA GLU A 92 -20.71 -11.32 -13.89
C GLU A 92 -20.88 -12.79 -13.46
N ASP A 93 -21.41 -13.64 -14.35
CA ASP A 93 -21.49 -15.08 -14.10
C ASP A 93 -20.12 -15.75 -14.28
N ARG A 94 -19.42 -15.94 -13.15
CA ARG A 94 -18.11 -16.61 -13.12
C ARG A 94 -18.18 -18.11 -13.37
N HIS A 95 -19.35 -18.75 -13.36
CA HIS A 95 -19.45 -20.17 -13.72
C HIS A 95 -19.08 -20.41 -15.19
N LEU A 96 -19.33 -19.42 -16.06
CA LEU A 96 -18.94 -19.44 -17.47
C LEU A 96 -17.42 -19.49 -17.69
N CYS A 97 -16.61 -19.06 -16.71
CA CYS A 97 -15.16 -19.15 -16.79
C CYS A 97 -14.64 -20.59 -16.61
N LYS A 98 -15.40 -21.50 -16.00
CA LYS A 98 -14.89 -22.85 -15.64
C LYS A 98 -14.40 -23.66 -16.83
N ILE A 99 -15.11 -23.60 -17.96
CA ILE A 99 -14.73 -24.31 -19.20
C ILE A 99 -13.42 -23.79 -19.80
N TRP A 100 -12.94 -22.61 -19.39
CA TRP A 100 -11.69 -22.02 -19.82
C TRP A 100 -10.51 -22.37 -18.90
N PHE A 101 -10.75 -22.99 -17.74
CA PHE A 101 -9.72 -23.22 -16.72
C PHE A 101 -8.51 -24.02 -17.24
N PRO A 102 -8.65 -25.10 -18.03
CA PRO A 102 -7.50 -25.80 -18.60
C PRO A 102 -6.61 -24.91 -19.49
N TYR A 103 -7.22 -24.04 -20.30
CA TYR A 103 -6.49 -23.06 -21.11
C TYR A 103 -5.86 -21.94 -20.26
N LEU A 104 -6.59 -21.41 -19.28
CA LEU A 104 -6.05 -20.40 -18.36
C LEU A 104 -4.85 -20.92 -17.56
N LYS A 105 -4.88 -22.20 -17.15
CA LYS A 105 -3.75 -22.88 -16.50
C LYS A 105 -2.53 -22.95 -17.40
N LEU A 106 -2.70 -23.41 -18.64
CA LEU A 106 -1.60 -23.51 -19.62
C LEU A 106 -1.01 -22.12 -19.94
N PHE A 107 -1.87 -21.15 -20.18
CA PHE A 107 -1.49 -19.78 -20.55
C PHE A 107 -0.77 -19.06 -19.40
N ASP A 108 -1.30 -19.10 -18.17
CA ASP A 108 -0.62 -18.50 -17.01
C ASP A 108 0.73 -19.19 -16.71
N THR A 109 0.79 -20.52 -16.85
CA THR A 109 2.05 -21.28 -16.72
C THR A 109 3.08 -20.85 -17.77
N ALA A 110 2.66 -20.57 -19.00
CA ALA A 110 3.53 -20.01 -20.04
C ALA A 110 4.03 -18.60 -19.69
N LEU A 111 3.13 -17.72 -19.22
CA LEU A 111 3.49 -16.36 -18.80
C LEU A 111 4.42 -16.34 -17.57
N ASN A 112 4.32 -17.31 -16.66
CA ASN A 112 5.21 -17.47 -15.50
C ASN A 112 6.68 -17.75 -15.85
N LYS A 113 6.96 -18.17 -17.09
CA LYS A 113 8.33 -18.43 -17.57
C LYS A 113 8.95 -17.23 -18.30
N LEU A 114 8.14 -16.26 -18.73
CA LEU A 114 8.60 -15.12 -19.51
C LEU A 114 9.07 -13.95 -18.63
N PRO A 115 9.95 -13.06 -19.14
CA PRO A 115 10.45 -11.94 -18.37
C PRO A 115 9.34 -10.96 -17.94
N THR A 116 9.29 -10.70 -16.63
CA THR A 116 8.52 -9.59 -16.07
C THR A 116 9.25 -8.26 -16.33
N VAL A 117 8.49 -7.22 -16.67
CA VAL A 117 8.97 -5.86 -16.92
C VAL A 117 8.23 -4.83 -16.05
N LYS A 118 8.99 -3.88 -15.52
CA LYS A 118 8.50 -2.69 -14.82
C LYS A 118 8.78 -1.47 -15.70
N GLU A 119 7.80 -1.08 -16.51
CA GLU A 119 7.93 0.01 -17.47
C GLU A 119 6.61 0.78 -17.67
N ILE A 120 6.64 1.84 -18.48
CA ILE A 120 5.42 2.54 -18.89
C ILE A 120 4.89 1.88 -20.17
N VAL A 121 3.67 1.38 -20.11
CA VAL A 121 2.97 0.84 -21.28
C VAL A 121 1.78 1.70 -21.65
N TRP A 122 1.43 1.62 -22.93
CA TRP A 122 0.42 2.45 -23.57
C TRP A 122 -0.69 1.58 -24.13
N ARG A 123 -1.93 2.04 -23.97
CA ARG A 123 -3.13 1.37 -24.46
C ARG A 123 -4.14 2.42 -24.93
N GLY A 124 -4.46 2.41 -26.22
CA GLY A 124 -5.50 3.27 -26.78
C GLY A 124 -6.82 2.52 -26.92
N ILE A 125 -7.94 3.21 -26.72
CA ILE A 125 -9.31 2.72 -26.92
C ILE A 125 -10.07 3.74 -27.75
N THR A 126 -10.85 3.27 -28.71
CA THR A 126 -11.54 4.15 -29.69
C THR A 126 -12.88 4.67 -29.20
N GLU A 127 -13.10 4.66 -27.88
CA GLU A 127 -14.31 5.08 -27.21
C GLU A 127 -13.97 6.06 -26.08
N ASP A 128 -14.91 6.95 -25.77
CA ASP A 128 -14.84 7.93 -24.70
C ASP A 128 -15.36 7.31 -23.39
N ILE A 129 -14.46 6.58 -22.76
CA ILE A 129 -14.65 5.97 -21.43
C ILE A 129 -13.84 6.69 -20.35
N GLY A 130 -12.83 7.48 -20.74
CA GLY A 130 -11.89 8.15 -19.83
C GLY A 130 -12.56 9.07 -18.81
N LYS A 131 -13.63 9.78 -19.19
CA LYS A 131 -14.44 10.61 -18.28
C LYS A 131 -15.01 9.90 -17.04
N ASN A 132 -15.10 8.56 -17.07
CA ASN A 132 -15.63 7.78 -15.95
C ASN A 132 -14.51 7.34 -14.97
N PHE A 133 -13.26 7.74 -15.21
CA PHE A 133 -12.12 7.48 -14.33
C PHE A 133 -11.78 8.74 -13.54
N HIS A 134 -11.67 8.60 -12.22
CA HIS A 134 -11.42 9.68 -11.25
C HIS A 134 -10.20 9.39 -10.39
N GLU A 135 -9.52 10.41 -9.85
CA GLU A 135 -8.32 10.20 -9.03
C GLU A 135 -8.53 9.19 -7.89
N ASN A 136 -7.50 8.37 -7.64
CA ASN A 136 -7.45 7.31 -6.64
C ASN A 136 -8.42 6.14 -6.82
N GLN A 137 -9.28 6.16 -7.84
CA GLN A 137 -10.16 5.04 -8.17
C GLN A 137 -9.36 3.76 -8.48
N ILE A 138 -9.74 2.65 -7.83
CA ILE A 138 -9.15 1.33 -8.05
C ILE A 138 -10.01 0.56 -9.04
N ILE A 139 -9.37 -0.05 -10.03
CA ILE A 139 -9.98 -0.93 -11.03
C ILE A 139 -9.28 -2.28 -11.05
N THR A 140 -10.00 -3.37 -11.29
CA THR A 140 -9.42 -4.70 -11.48
C THR A 140 -9.42 -5.08 -12.95
N TRP A 141 -8.24 -5.26 -13.52
CA TRP A 141 -7.99 -5.59 -14.92
C TRP A 141 -8.25 -7.08 -15.18
N TRP A 142 -9.52 -7.47 -15.29
CA TRP A 142 -9.90 -8.87 -15.51
C TRP A 142 -9.60 -9.39 -16.92
N SER A 143 -9.51 -8.50 -17.91
CA SER A 143 -9.16 -8.85 -19.29
C SER A 143 -7.67 -9.12 -19.46
N VAL A 144 -7.30 -10.16 -20.21
CA VAL A 144 -5.95 -10.24 -20.77
C VAL A 144 -5.94 -9.33 -22.00
N ASN A 145 -5.10 -8.30 -22.00
CA ASN A 145 -4.99 -7.33 -23.10
C ASN A 145 -3.51 -7.02 -23.32
N SER A 146 -3.05 -6.97 -24.58
CA SER A 146 -1.70 -6.47 -24.85
C SER A 146 -1.64 -4.94 -24.88
N CYS A 147 -0.60 -4.44 -24.24
CA CYS A 147 -0.19 -3.04 -24.22
C CYS A 147 1.15 -2.89 -24.94
N SER A 148 1.50 -1.68 -25.38
CA SER A 148 2.78 -1.42 -26.04
C SER A 148 3.64 -0.45 -25.25
N SER A 149 4.93 -0.71 -25.10
CA SER A 149 5.86 0.27 -24.52
C SER A 149 6.12 1.49 -25.42
N LYS A 150 5.61 1.51 -26.66
CA LYS A 150 5.81 2.59 -27.64
C LYS A 150 4.54 3.41 -27.85
N VAL A 151 4.55 4.66 -27.34
CA VAL A 151 3.45 5.63 -27.55
C VAL A 151 3.12 5.88 -29.03
N SER A 152 4.10 5.73 -29.94
CA SER A 152 3.90 5.87 -31.39
C SER A 152 2.96 4.81 -31.98
N VAL A 153 2.94 3.59 -31.42
CA VAL A 153 2.01 2.52 -31.84
C VAL A 153 0.57 2.93 -31.51
N ILE A 154 0.34 3.49 -30.32
CA ILE A 154 -0.99 3.96 -29.91
C ILE A 154 -1.41 5.23 -30.68
N LYS A 155 -0.49 6.16 -30.96
CA LYS A 155 -0.75 7.31 -31.86
C LYS A 155 -1.14 6.84 -33.27
N GLY A 156 -0.48 5.81 -33.81
CA GLY A 156 -0.84 5.21 -35.10
C GLY A 156 -2.21 4.53 -35.08
N PHE A 157 -2.53 3.82 -33.99
CA PHE A 157 -3.82 3.11 -33.83
C PHE A 157 -5.02 4.05 -33.66
N LEU A 158 -4.89 5.08 -32.81
CA LEU A 158 -5.96 6.06 -32.59
C LEU A 158 -6.06 7.08 -33.73
N GLY A 159 -4.93 7.44 -34.34
CA GLY A 159 -4.86 8.45 -35.39
C GLY A 159 -5.47 9.78 -34.94
N ASN A 160 -6.39 10.31 -35.74
CA ASN A 160 -7.13 11.56 -35.44
C ASN A 160 -8.53 11.31 -34.85
N LYS A 161 -8.80 10.14 -34.25
CA LYS A 161 -10.13 9.84 -33.68
C LYS A 161 -10.44 10.75 -32.49
N LYS A 162 -11.54 11.50 -32.61
CA LYS A 162 -12.21 12.18 -31.49
C LYS A 162 -12.87 11.17 -30.57
N ASN A 163 -13.16 11.57 -29.33
CA ASN A 163 -13.91 10.74 -28.36
C ASN A 163 -13.26 9.36 -28.15
N SER A 164 -11.94 9.37 -27.92
CA SER A 164 -11.10 8.19 -27.69
C SER A 164 -10.39 8.31 -26.34
N THR A 165 -9.96 7.18 -25.76
CA THR A 165 -9.27 7.17 -24.46
C THR A 165 -7.86 6.60 -24.62
N THR A 166 -6.84 7.32 -24.14
CA THR A 166 -5.46 6.85 -24.07
C THR A 166 -5.08 6.59 -22.62
N PHE A 167 -4.71 5.36 -22.33
CA PHE A 167 -4.15 4.96 -21.04
C PHE A 167 -2.62 4.96 -21.11
N LEU A 168 -1.99 5.68 -20.19
CA LEU A 168 -0.62 5.46 -19.74
C LEU A 168 -0.72 4.57 -18.50
N ILE A 169 -0.09 3.39 -18.52
CA ILE A 169 -0.09 2.46 -17.39
C ILE A 169 1.35 2.25 -16.91
N GLU A 170 1.65 2.67 -15.68
CA GLU A 170 2.90 2.33 -14.98
C GLU A 170 2.76 0.89 -14.47
N VAL A 171 3.33 -0.09 -15.17
CA VAL A 171 3.21 -1.52 -14.82
C VAL A 171 4.36 -1.95 -13.92
N LEU A 172 4.07 -2.87 -13.01
CA LEU A 172 5.03 -3.47 -12.09
C LEU A 172 5.31 -4.93 -12.48
N ASN A 173 4.26 -5.65 -12.92
CA ASN A 173 4.30 -7.08 -13.22
C ASN A 173 3.87 -7.39 -14.66
N GLY A 174 4.13 -6.46 -15.60
CA GLY A 174 3.85 -6.69 -17.01
C GLY A 174 4.68 -7.84 -17.55
N ILE A 175 4.09 -8.78 -18.28
CA ILE A 175 4.81 -9.92 -18.85
C ILE A 175 5.18 -9.59 -20.30
N LYS A 176 6.48 -9.56 -20.60
CA LYS A 176 6.97 -9.28 -21.95
C LYS A 176 6.79 -10.52 -22.84
N VAL A 177 5.91 -10.42 -23.84
CA VAL A 177 5.60 -11.52 -24.77
C VAL A 177 6.15 -11.30 -26.17
N SER A 178 6.91 -10.22 -26.40
CA SER A 178 7.55 -9.92 -27.70
C SER A 178 8.36 -11.12 -28.20
N GLY A 179 8.16 -11.52 -29.47
CA GLY A 179 8.72 -12.74 -30.04
C GLY A 179 7.90 -14.02 -29.85
N TYR A 180 6.95 -14.05 -28.90
CA TYR A 180 6.04 -15.18 -28.66
C TYR A 180 4.63 -14.96 -29.25
N THR A 181 4.42 -13.86 -29.98
CA THR A 181 3.16 -13.44 -30.58
C THR A 181 3.18 -13.55 -32.11
N GLU A 182 2.01 -13.49 -32.76
CA GLU A 182 1.89 -13.39 -34.23
C GLU A 182 2.65 -12.18 -34.82
N TYR A 183 2.95 -11.17 -34.00
CA TYR A 183 3.60 -9.92 -34.38
C TYR A 183 4.97 -9.80 -33.69
N GLU A 184 5.93 -10.66 -34.08
CA GLU A 184 7.25 -10.79 -33.43
C GLU A 184 7.99 -9.45 -33.18
N SER A 185 7.81 -8.46 -34.06
CA SER A 185 8.45 -7.13 -33.95
C SER A 185 7.72 -6.15 -33.02
N GLU A 186 6.46 -6.42 -32.65
CA GLU A 186 5.69 -5.60 -31.72
C GLU A 186 6.19 -5.80 -30.28
N HIS A 187 6.39 -4.68 -29.59
CA HIS A 187 6.82 -4.67 -28.19
C HIS A 187 5.58 -4.86 -27.30
N GLU A 188 4.99 -6.06 -27.37
CA GLU A 188 3.79 -6.46 -26.64
C GLU A 188 4.11 -6.87 -25.20
N ILE A 189 3.33 -6.32 -24.27
CA ILE A 189 3.37 -6.60 -22.83
C ILE A 189 1.95 -6.95 -22.38
N ILE A 190 1.80 -8.06 -21.68
CA ILE A 190 0.52 -8.54 -21.15
C ILE A 190 0.43 -8.21 -19.66
N LEU A 191 -0.68 -7.58 -19.26
CA LEU A 191 -1.11 -7.53 -17.87
C LEU A 191 -1.88 -8.80 -17.52
N ARG A 192 -1.62 -9.36 -16.33
CA ARG A 192 -2.30 -10.57 -15.88
C ARG A 192 -3.76 -10.29 -15.54
N MET A 193 -4.61 -11.30 -15.71
CA MET A 193 -6.00 -11.18 -15.28
C MET A 193 -6.07 -11.00 -13.76
N GLY A 194 -6.80 -9.99 -13.33
CA GLY A 194 -6.89 -9.64 -11.91
C GLY A 194 -5.79 -8.69 -11.43
N THR A 195 -4.88 -8.21 -12.29
CA THR A 195 -4.00 -7.06 -11.96
C THR A 195 -4.88 -5.89 -11.50
N GLU A 196 -4.58 -5.29 -10.35
CA GLU A 196 -5.29 -4.10 -9.88
C GLU A 196 -4.52 -2.85 -10.32
N LEU A 197 -5.24 -1.81 -10.73
CA LEU A 197 -4.68 -0.55 -11.17
C LEU A 197 -5.36 0.60 -10.41
N ARG A 198 -4.61 1.67 -10.10
CA ARG A 198 -5.14 2.93 -9.56
C ARG A 198 -5.04 4.05 -10.58
N VAL A 199 -6.09 4.85 -10.69
CA VAL A 199 -6.07 6.14 -11.41
C VAL A 199 -5.21 7.14 -10.62
N LYS A 200 -4.08 7.57 -11.21
CA LYS A 200 -3.04 8.37 -10.53
C LYS A 200 -3.41 9.83 -10.28
N SER A 201 -4.24 10.38 -11.16
CA SER A 201 -4.71 11.76 -11.18
C SER A 201 -6.04 11.81 -11.90
N ASP A 202 -6.81 12.88 -11.71
CA ASP A 202 -7.98 13.13 -12.56
C ASP A 202 -7.63 13.11 -14.06
N THR A 203 -8.62 12.71 -14.85
CA THR A 203 -8.43 12.47 -16.28
C THR A 203 -8.37 13.77 -17.06
N LEU A 204 -7.41 13.83 -18.00
CA LEU A 204 -7.18 15.04 -18.78
C LEU A 204 -8.02 14.95 -20.07
N GLU A 205 -9.06 15.78 -20.15
CA GLU A 205 -9.80 16.00 -21.39
C GLU A 205 -8.96 16.85 -22.35
N HIS A 206 -8.81 16.38 -23.58
CA HIS A 206 -8.19 17.13 -24.67
C HIS A 206 -9.26 17.89 -25.48
N PRO A 207 -8.92 19.05 -26.11
CA PRO A 207 -9.87 19.86 -26.88
C PRO A 207 -10.57 19.17 -28.08
N ASN A 208 -10.17 17.95 -28.43
CA ASN A 208 -10.80 17.11 -29.44
C ASN A 208 -11.82 16.09 -28.86
N GLY A 209 -12.13 16.17 -27.56
CA GLY A 209 -13.00 15.25 -26.83
C GLY A 209 -12.36 13.90 -26.48
N SER A 210 -11.03 13.74 -26.66
CA SER A 210 -10.32 12.54 -26.21
C SER A 210 -9.80 12.69 -24.78
N TYR A 211 -9.70 11.58 -24.05
CA TYR A 211 -9.24 11.57 -22.65
C TYR A 211 -7.89 10.87 -22.51
N PHE A 212 -7.07 11.40 -21.62
CA PHE A 212 -5.87 10.74 -21.13
C PHE A 212 -6.09 10.27 -19.69
N VAL A 213 -5.81 8.99 -19.45
CA VAL A 213 -5.94 8.34 -18.13
C VAL A 213 -4.58 7.81 -17.70
N HIS A 214 -4.12 8.24 -16.53
CA HIS A 214 -2.89 7.72 -15.94
C HIS A 214 -3.25 6.64 -14.93
N LEU A 215 -2.83 5.40 -15.19
CA LEU A 215 -2.98 4.25 -14.29
C LEU A 215 -1.61 3.84 -13.72
N ILE A 216 -1.60 3.35 -12.47
CA ILE A 216 -0.45 2.66 -11.87
C ILE A 216 -0.91 1.26 -11.45
N GLU A 217 -0.12 0.23 -11.74
CA GLU A 217 -0.35 -1.09 -11.18
C GLU A 217 -0.16 -1.09 -9.66
N ILE A 218 -1.19 -1.60 -8.97
CA ILE A 218 -1.18 -1.88 -7.55
C ILE A 218 -0.44 -3.19 -7.35
N ASN A 219 0.69 -3.14 -6.66
CA ASN A 219 1.39 -4.33 -6.22
C ASN A 219 0.52 -5.07 -5.19
N LYS A 220 0.08 -6.29 -5.49
CA LYS A 220 -0.77 -7.10 -4.58
C LYS A 220 -0.01 -7.72 -3.41
N GLU A 221 1.32 -7.64 -3.39
CA GLU A 221 2.11 -7.88 -2.19
C GLU A 221 2.18 -6.64 -1.27
N ASN A 222 1.69 -5.47 -1.73
CA ASN A 222 1.51 -4.24 -0.95
C ASN A 222 0.01 -3.89 -0.80
N ASN A 223 -0.59 -4.60 0.15
CA ASN A 223 -1.96 -4.50 0.67
C ASN A 223 -2.68 -3.14 0.73
N ASN A 224 -1.99 -2.08 1.14
CA ASN A 224 -2.53 -0.72 1.21
C ASN A 224 -1.54 0.25 0.60
N ASN A 225 -2.00 0.93 -0.43
CA ASN A 225 -1.24 2.01 -1.03
C ASN A 225 -1.63 3.28 -0.32
N ASN A 226 -0.66 4.17 -0.21
CA ASN A 226 -1.00 5.55 -0.31
C ASN A 226 0.12 6.20 -1.15
N TYR A 227 -0.20 6.73 -2.34
CA TYR A 227 0.73 7.48 -3.21
C TYR A 227 0.40 8.98 -3.05
N THR A 228 1.39 9.85 -2.86
CA THR A 228 1.30 11.30 -3.13
C THR A 228 2.71 11.76 -3.46
N SER A 229 2.93 12.05 -4.73
CA SER A 229 3.73 13.21 -5.17
C SER A 229 4.89 13.65 -4.25
N THR A 230 6.10 13.18 -4.56
CA THR A 230 7.04 14.06 -5.29
C THR A 230 8.02 13.27 -6.15
N LEU A 231 7.59 12.94 -7.38
CA LEU A 231 8.44 13.15 -8.56
C LEU A 231 7.64 13.31 -9.88
N VAL A 232 6.38 13.75 -9.82
CA VAL A 232 5.54 13.99 -11.03
C VAL A 232 4.68 15.26 -10.92
N SER A 233 5.26 16.38 -10.46
CA SER A 233 4.92 17.68 -11.06
C SER A 233 5.91 18.04 -12.16
N SER A 234 7.18 17.61 -11.99
CA SER A 234 8.23 17.67 -13.01
C SER A 234 8.04 16.63 -14.12
N LEU A 235 7.57 15.40 -13.87
CA LEU A 235 7.42 14.38 -14.93
C LEU A 235 6.14 14.51 -15.77
N ALA A 236 5.03 15.04 -15.27
CA ALA A 236 3.87 15.38 -16.11
C ALA A 236 4.18 16.60 -16.99
N SER A 237 4.85 17.60 -16.41
CA SER A 237 5.44 18.72 -17.14
C SER A 237 6.54 18.26 -18.13
N ALA A 238 7.37 17.29 -17.77
CA ALA A 238 8.41 16.77 -18.67
C ALA A 238 7.87 15.83 -19.74
N VAL A 239 6.78 15.08 -19.50
CA VAL A 239 6.08 14.34 -20.55
C VAL A 239 5.36 15.32 -21.47
N TYR A 240 4.76 16.39 -20.95
CA TYR A 240 4.24 17.53 -21.74
C TYR A 240 5.36 18.20 -22.57
N GLN A 241 6.59 18.31 -22.04
CA GLN A 241 7.79 18.74 -22.78
C GLN A 241 8.34 17.64 -23.73
N MET A 242 8.10 16.35 -23.50
CA MET A 242 8.42 15.29 -24.48
C MET A 242 7.51 15.35 -25.72
N PHE A 243 6.36 16.03 -25.65
CA PHE A 243 5.61 16.41 -26.85
C PHE A 243 6.26 17.62 -27.58
N PHE A 244 7.08 18.44 -26.91
CA PHE A 244 7.69 19.66 -27.47
C PHE A 244 9.10 19.99 -26.91
N THR A 245 10.13 19.72 -27.72
CA THR A 245 11.58 20.07 -27.60
C THR A 245 12.56 18.97 -27.12
N THR A 246 13.87 19.18 -27.38
CA THR A 246 14.82 18.12 -27.72
C THR A 246 15.98 17.90 -26.72
N LYS A 247 16.34 16.61 -26.56
CA LYS A 247 17.62 15.99 -26.08
C LYS A 247 17.75 15.52 -24.62
N ALA A 248 18.17 14.24 -24.53
CA ALA A 248 19.10 13.59 -23.58
C ALA A 248 18.68 13.27 -22.12
N THR A 249 18.42 11.98 -21.87
CA THR A 249 19.06 11.05 -20.88
C THR A 249 19.85 11.66 -19.69
N THR A 250 19.82 11.19 -18.44
CA THR A 250 19.27 9.97 -17.74
C THR A 250 19.28 10.26 -16.20
N THR A 251 18.91 9.42 -15.22
CA THR A 251 18.70 7.94 -15.10
C THR A 251 17.51 7.65 -14.13
N THR A 252 17.48 6.50 -13.41
CA THR A 252 16.38 6.07 -12.51
C THR A 252 16.84 5.31 -11.25
N ASN A 253 15.89 5.18 -10.31
CA ASN A 253 15.93 4.42 -9.04
C ASN A 253 16.30 2.93 -9.15
N ILE A 254 16.75 2.36 -8.03
CA ILE A 254 16.65 0.91 -7.70
C ILE A 254 16.25 0.79 -6.22
N ILE A 255 15.35 -0.16 -5.90
CA ILE A 255 15.23 -1.00 -4.66
C ILE A 255 13.76 -1.45 -4.49
N SER A 256 13.41 -2.70 -4.89
CA SER A 256 12.37 -3.53 -4.23
C SER A 256 12.31 -5.01 -4.73
N SER A 257 12.97 -5.94 -4.03
CA SER A 257 12.76 -7.42 -4.12
C SER A 257 13.59 -8.17 -3.06
N ILE A 258 12.98 -9.04 -2.23
CA ILE A 258 13.53 -10.26 -1.55
C ILE A 258 12.78 -10.57 -0.23
N SER A 259 12.78 -11.85 0.17
CA SER A 259 12.05 -12.36 1.33
C SER A 259 12.83 -13.43 2.12
N LYS A 260 12.57 -13.46 3.44
CA LYS A 260 13.15 -14.33 4.48
C LYS A 260 14.65 -14.14 4.77
N PHE A 261 14.99 -14.39 6.04
CA PHE A 261 16.06 -13.72 6.80
C PHE A 261 15.78 -12.24 7.04
N SER A 262 16.42 -11.66 8.07
CA SER A 262 16.05 -10.38 8.69
C SER A 262 15.80 -9.30 7.63
N LYS A 263 14.52 -9.00 7.38
CA LYS A 263 14.09 -8.14 6.26
C LYS A 263 14.66 -6.72 6.35
N TRP A 264 15.25 -6.34 7.47
CA TRP A 264 15.85 -5.03 7.67
C TRP A 264 17.30 -5.13 8.13
N LYS A 265 18.11 -4.23 7.56
CA LYS A 265 19.47 -3.94 7.97
C LYS A 265 19.47 -3.59 9.45
N GLN A 266 20.35 -4.22 10.22
CA GLN A 266 20.48 -3.92 11.66
C GLN A 266 21.28 -2.63 11.90
N ASP A 267 22.08 -2.18 10.93
CA ASP A 267 22.73 -0.86 10.93
C ASP A 267 21.71 0.28 10.75
N ALA A 268 21.10 0.71 11.86
CA ALA A 268 20.17 1.83 11.88
C ALA A 268 20.85 3.15 11.48
N ILE A 269 20.22 3.92 10.59
CA ILE A 269 20.66 5.26 10.21
C ILE A 269 19.89 6.29 11.02
N THR A 270 20.56 7.18 11.75
CA THR A 270 19.89 8.31 12.40
C THR A 270 19.43 9.31 11.35
N VAL A 271 18.14 9.60 11.32
CA VAL A 271 17.50 10.48 10.31
C VAL A 271 16.96 11.80 10.88
N ALA A 272 16.81 11.89 12.22
CA ALA A 272 16.55 13.12 12.95
C ALA A 272 17.09 13.02 14.39
N GLY A 273 17.56 14.13 14.97
CA GLY A 273 18.13 14.17 16.32
C GLY A 273 19.47 13.40 16.46
N GLY A 274 19.67 12.77 17.62
CA GLY A 274 20.86 11.94 17.93
C GLY A 274 22.11 12.72 18.36
N ASN A 275 22.01 14.05 18.45
CA ASN A 275 23.04 15.01 18.84
C ASN A 275 22.82 15.53 20.28
N ARG A 276 22.43 14.62 21.18
CA ARG A 276 21.97 14.86 22.57
C ARG A 276 20.60 15.55 22.65
N GLU A 277 19.98 15.43 23.83
CA GLU A 277 18.76 16.15 24.17
C GLU A 277 18.93 17.68 24.04
N GLY A 278 17.84 18.36 23.68
CA GLY A 278 17.77 19.82 23.69
C GLY A 278 16.69 20.39 22.78
N GLN A 279 16.54 21.72 22.83
CA GLN A 279 15.47 22.47 22.16
C GLN A 279 15.88 23.05 20.80
N ARG A 280 17.11 22.88 20.34
CA ARG A 280 17.54 23.37 19.01
C ARG A 280 16.75 22.66 17.91
N LEU A 281 16.72 23.26 16.71
CA LEU A 281 16.02 22.69 15.55
C LEU A 281 16.65 21.37 15.06
N ASN A 282 17.91 21.10 15.40
CA ASN A 282 18.56 19.83 15.13
C ASN A 282 18.47 18.82 16.30
N GLN A 283 17.86 19.17 17.43
CA GLN A 283 17.78 18.33 18.63
C GLN A 283 16.33 17.88 18.92
N LEU A 284 16.20 16.79 19.67
CA LEU A 284 14.92 16.25 20.16
C LEU A 284 15.05 16.01 21.67
N ASN A 285 13.94 15.90 22.40
CA ASN A 285 13.90 15.55 23.81
C ASN A 285 12.75 14.57 24.10
N SER A 286 13.12 13.31 24.34
CA SER A 286 12.21 12.17 24.47
C SER A 286 11.11 12.14 23.38
N PRO A 287 11.46 12.06 22.08
CA PRO A 287 10.46 11.99 21.02
C PRO A 287 9.54 10.76 21.22
N THR A 288 8.29 10.85 20.76
CA THR A 288 7.27 9.80 20.99
C THR A 288 6.53 9.38 19.71
N GLY A 289 5.58 10.18 19.24
CA GLY A 289 4.85 9.97 17.99
C GLY A 289 5.69 10.27 16.75
N ILE A 290 5.47 9.47 15.72
CA ILE A 290 6.12 9.59 14.42
C ILE A 290 5.10 9.31 13.32
N PHE A 291 5.04 10.22 12.34
CA PHE A 291 4.34 9.99 11.08
C PHE A 291 5.29 10.35 9.93
N ILE A 292 5.20 9.64 8.81
CA ILE A 292 6.06 9.86 7.65
C ILE A 292 5.17 10.09 6.43
N ASP A 293 5.41 11.20 5.73
CA ASP A 293 4.78 11.41 4.44
C ASP A 293 5.57 10.74 3.30
N LYS A 294 4.93 10.68 2.14
CA LYS A 294 5.44 9.98 0.95
C LYS A 294 6.52 10.78 0.21
N LYS A 295 6.88 11.96 0.72
CA LYS A 295 8.08 12.73 0.35
C LYS A 295 9.25 12.39 1.28
N LYS A 296 9.04 11.49 2.25
CA LYS A 296 9.93 11.14 3.35
C LYS A 296 10.19 12.30 4.32
N ASN A 297 9.24 13.22 4.46
CA ASN A 297 9.24 14.15 5.60
C ASN A 297 8.79 13.40 6.86
N ILE A 298 9.50 13.60 7.95
CA ILE A 298 9.29 12.94 9.24
C ILE A 298 8.64 13.95 10.19
N PHE A 299 7.41 13.67 10.59
CA PHE A 299 6.65 14.46 11.55
C PHE A 299 6.83 13.83 12.92
N ILE A 300 7.47 14.57 13.83
CA ILE A 300 7.93 14.07 15.13
C ILE A 300 7.20 14.82 16.24
N VAL A 301 6.61 14.06 17.16
CA VAL A 301 6.15 14.59 18.44
C VAL A 301 7.34 14.66 19.38
N ASP A 302 7.78 15.86 19.69
CA ASP A 302 8.95 16.14 20.51
C ASP A 302 8.48 16.48 21.95
N TRP A 303 8.05 15.41 22.65
CA TRP A 303 7.20 15.43 23.85
C TRP A 303 7.66 16.40 24.94
N LEU A 304 8.90 16.29 25.41
CA LEU A 304 9.45 17.13 26.49
C LEU A 304 9.96 18.49 26.01
N ASN A 305 9.98 18.72 24.69
CA ASN A 305 10.15 20.06 24.12
C ASN A 305 8.81 20.73 23.81
N HIS A 306 7.68 20.06 24.05
CA HIS A 306 6.32 20.58 23.91
C HIS A 306 5.96 21.09 22.49
N ARG A 307 6.46 20.40 21.47
CA ARG A 307 6.34 20.82 20.07
C ARG A 307 6.17 19.66 19.10
N ILE A 308 5.69 19.99 17.91
CA ILE A 308 5.67 19.13 16.74
C ILE A 308 6.68 19.65 15.73
N VAL A 309 7.55 18.77 15.21
CA VAL A 309 8.62 19.12 14.28
C VAL A 309 8.47 18.34 12.96
N GLU A 310 8.51 19.04 11.82
CA GLU A 310 8.69 18.45 10.49
C GLU A 310 10.19 18.43 10.15
N TRP A 311 10.79 17.25 10.03
CA TRP A 311 12.11 17.05 9.44
C TRP A 311 11.95 16.70 7.97
N LYS A 312 12.54 17.50 7.08
CA LYS A 312 12.48 17.23 5.64
C LYS A 312 13.57 16.25 5.23
N TYR A 313 13.32 15.48 4.17
CA TYR A 313 14.29 14.49 3.70
C TYR A 313 15.67 15.14 3.44
N ASN A 314 16.73 14.54 4.00
CA ASN A 314 18.12 15.04 3.98
C ASN A 314 18.36 16.43 4.63
N THR A 315 17.52 16.91 5.55
CA THR A 315 17.84 18.10 6.36
C THR A 315 18.49 17.74 7.71
N ILE A 316 19.40 18.60 8.17
CA ILE A 316 20.05 18.46 9.50
C ILE A 316 19.25 19.10 10.64
N GLU A 317 18.29 19.95 10.29
CA GLU A 317 17.40 20.68 11.19
C GLU A 317 15.95 20.44 10.76
N GLY A 318 15.06 20.29 11.73
CA GLY A 318 13.62 20.27 11.53
C GLY A 318 13.00 21.65 11.69
N GLN A 319 11.74 21.78 11.26
CA GLN A 319 10.93 22.98 11.37
C GLN A 319 9.80 22.75 12.37
N ILE A 320 9.61 23.65 13.34
CA ILE A 320 8.45 23.59 14.24
C ILE A 320 7.19 23.91 13.42
N ILE A 321 6.20 23.02 13.48
CA ILE A 321 4.90 23.18 12.79
C ILE A 321 3.72 23.36 13.76
N ALA A 322 3.86 22.94 15.02
CA ALA A 322 2.91 23.22 16.09
C ALA A 322 3.61 23.27 17.46
N GLY A 323 3.02 24.00 18.40
CA GLY A 323 3.60 24.27 19.71
C GLY A 323 4.81 25.20 19.68
N SER A 324 5.60 25.16 20.75
CA SER A 324 6.78 26.00 20.95
C SER A 324 7.81 25.25 21.80
N CYS A 325 9.01 25.79 22.04
CA CYS A 325 9.98 25.16 22.96
C CYS A 325 9.65 25.41 24.45
N SER A 326 8.40 25.74 24.76
CA SER A 326 7.88 26.01 26.10
C SER A 326 6.47 25.44 26.24
N LYS A 327 6.18 24.87 27.41
CA LYS A 327 4.83 24.41 27.73
C LYS A 327 3.89 25.60 27.91
N GLY A 328 2.66 25.42 27.44
CA GLY A 328 1.58 26.38 27.63
C GLY A 328 0.22 25.72 27.41
N ASN A 329 -0.84 26.41 27.85
CA ASN A 329 -2.21 25.90 27.84
C ASN A 329 -3.15 26.68 26.91
N ARG A 330 -2.66 27.74 26.25
CA ARG A 330 -3.43 28.45 25.21
C ARG A 330 -3.73 27.53 24.03
N VAL A 331 -4.62 27.99 23.15
CA VAL A 331 -5.01 27.23 21.95
C VAL A 331 -3.87 27.10 20.92
N ASP A 332 -2.91 28.03 20.97
CA ASP A 332 -1.71 28.13 20.14
C ASP A 332 -0.43 27.68 20.86
N GLU A 333 -0.57 26.96 21.98
CA GLU A 333 0.51 26.35 22.75
C GLU A 333 0.25 24.84 22.92
N LEU A 334 1.27 24.06 23.28
CA LEU A 334 1.15 22.65 23.64
C LEU A 334 1.80 22.43 25.01
N ASN A 335 1.41 21.38 25.71
CA ASN A 335 2.01 20.93 26.97
C ASN A 335 2.09 19.41 26.94
N GLU A 336 3.30 18.91 26.72
CA GLU A 336 3.60 17.48 26.64
C GLU A 336 2.72 16.73 25.62
N PRO A 337 2.76 17.11 24.32
CA PRO A 337 2.02 16.38 23.30
C PRO A 337 2.57 14.96 23.16
N THR A 338 1.69 13.96 23.11
CA THR A 338 2.08 12.54 23.11
C THR A 338 1.95 11.89 21.74
N ASP A 339 1.08 12.43 20.88
CA ASP A 339 0.78 11.86 19.56
C ASP A 339 0.31 12.88 18.53
N MET A 340 0.40 12.52 17.25
CA MET A 340 -0.28 13.25 16.18
C MET A 340 -0.74 12.32 15.05
N ILE A 341 -1.76 12.75 14.30
CA ILE A 341 -2.07 12.24 12.96
C ILE A 341 -2.30 13.39 11.99
N VAL A 342 -2.14 13.10 10.69
CA VAL A 342 -2.46 14.03 9.61
C VAL A 342 -3.92 13.87 9.18
N ASP A 343 -4.69 14.94 9.33
CA ASP A 343 -6.04 15.09 8.79
C ASP A 343 -5.93 15.60 7.35
N GLN A 344 -5.79 14.65 6.42
CA GLN A 344 -5.59 14.94 4.99
C GLN A 344 -6.78 15.71 4.37
N GLN A 345 -8.01 15.46 4.85
CA GLN A 345 -9.22 16.10 4.33
C GLN A 345 -9.25 17.60 4.63
N ASN A 346 -8.75 18.00 5.80
CA ASN A 346 -8.73 19.40 6.25
C ASN A 346 -7.32 20.04 6.14
N HIS A 347 -6.37 19.35 5.49
CA HIS A 347 -4.96 19.74 5.37
C HIS A 347 -4.31 20.16 6.71
N SER A 348 -4.67 19.48 7.79
CA SER A 348 -4.30 19.86 9.17
C SER A 348 -3.69 18.67 9.93
N ILE A 349 -3.20 18.89 11.14
CA ILE A 349 -2.80 17.81 12.06
C ILE A 349 -3.71 17.80 13.28
N ILE A 350 -3.95 16.61 13.84
CA ILE A 350 -4.69 16.41 15.09
C ILE A 350 -3.70 15.87 16.12
N ILE A 351 -3.61 16.51 17.28
CA ILE A 351 -2.57 16.31 18.31
C ILE A 351 -3.23 15.86 19.62
N ALA A 352 -2.68 14.84 20.27
CA ALA A 352 -2.96 14.51 21.66
C ALA A 352 -2.07 15.40 22.54
N ASP A 353 -2.68 16.33 23.27
CA ASP A 353 -1.99 17.34 24.09
C ASP A 353 -2.23 17.00 25.56
N SER A 354 -1.48 16.01 26.07
CA SER A 354 -1.92 15.15 27.18
C SER A 354 -2.03 15.89 28.51
N GLU A 355 -1.07 16.73 28.85
CA GLU A 355 -1.09 17.50 30.10
C GLU A 355 -2.09 18.66 30.06
N ASN A 356 -2.46 19.13 28.86
CA ASN A 356 -3.60 20.02 28.65
C ASN A 356 -4.95 19.28 28.57
N LYS A 357 -4.95 17.93 28.68
CA LYS A 357 -6.12 17.04 28.70
C LYS A 357 -7.08 17.24 27.52
N ARG A 358 -6.53 17.44 26.33
CA ARG A 358 -7.30 17.80 25.14
C ARG A 358 -6.74 17.17 23.87
N VAL A 359 -7.63 17.01 22.88
CA VAL A 359 -7.25 16.72 21.51
C VAL A 359 -7.51 17.96 20.66
N ILE A 360 -6.49 18.43 19.95
CA ILE A 360 -6.52 19.72 19.23
C ILE A 360 -6.20 19.52 17.74
N ARG A 361 -7.02 20.11 16.87
CA ARG A 361 -6.70 20.27 15.44
C ARG A 361 -5.88 21.55 15.26
N TRP A 362 -4.80 21.45 14.50
CA TRP A 362 -3.87 22.53 14.22
C TRP A 362 -3.77 22.78 12.72
N PHE A 363 -4.17 23.98 12.28
CA PHE A 363 -4.05 24.41 10.89
C PHE A 363 -3.46 25.83 10.82
N ASN A 364 -2.15 25.94 10.54
CA ASN A 364 -1.43 27.22 10.53
C ASN A 364 -1.63 28.02 11.84
N GLN A 365 -2.32 29.16 11.78
CA GLN A 365 -2.68 30.01 12.93
C GLN A 365 -4.11 29.78 13.45
N ASN A 366 -4.84 28.82 12.87
CA ASN A 366 -6.21 28.48 13.26
C ASN A 366 -6.20 27.12 13.98
N GLN A 367 -6.13 27.15 15.30
CA GLN A 367 -6.25 25.96 16.14
C GLN A 367 -7.68 25.80 16.65
N GLN A 368 -8.15 24.56 16.70
CA GLN A 368 -9.49 24.19 17.16
C GLN A 368 -9.37 23.03 18.14
N ILE A 369 -9.78 23.23 19.40
CA ILE A 369 -9.91 22.10 20.33
C ILE A 369 -11.09 21.24 19.85
N LEU A 370 -10.82 19.95 19.66
CA LEU A 370 -11.83 18.96 19.28
C LEU A 370 -12.45 18.35 20.53
N ILE A 371 -11.62 17.79 21.41
CA ILE A 371 -12.06 17.06 22.61
C ILE A 371 -11.42 17.70 23.84
N HIS A 372 -12.21 17.89 24.90
CA HIS A 372 -11.79 18.41 26.20
C HIS A 372 -11.86 17.33 27.29
N ASN A 373 -11.15 17.53 28.40
CA ASN A 373 -11.21 16.69 29.62
C ASN A 373 -10.94 15.20 29.37
N ILE A 374 -10.00 14.91 28.47
CA ILE A 374 -9.54 13.56 28.13
C ILE A 374 -8.08 13.41 28.53
N ASP A 375 -7.77 12.39 29.33
CA ASP A 375 -6.39 12.00 29.65
C ASP A 375 -5.81 11.21 28.46
N CYS A 376 -5.71 11.89 27.31
CA CYS A 376 -5.34 11.30 26.03
C CYS A 376 -3.86 10.91 25.97
N PHE A 377 -3.56 9.74 25.36
CA PHE A 377 -2.17 9.31 25.14
C PHE A 377 -1.85 9.09 23.66
N ARG A 378 -2.67 8.32 22.93
CA ARG A 378 -2.52 8.08 21.49
C ARG A 378 -3.84 8.22 20.76
N LEU A 379 -3.77 8.55 19.47
CA LEU A 379 -4.95 8.75 18.65
C LEU A 379 -4.79 8.18 17.23
N THR A 380 -5.90 7.78 16.62
CA THR A 380 -5.93 7.32 15.23
C THR A 380 -7.27 7.64 14.59
N MET A 381 -7.28 7.96 13.29
CA MET A 381 -8.49 8.21 12.52
C MET A 381 -8.68 7.07 11.52
N ASP A 382 -9.85 6.42 11.55
CA ASP A 382 -10.18 5.44 10.52
C ASP A 382 -10.63 6.11 9.21
N LYS A 383 -10.63 5.34 8.11
CA LYS A 383 -11.08 5.80 6.78
C LYS A 383 -12.52 6.31 6.72
N HIS A 384 -13.34 6.03 7.73
CA HIS A 384 -14.74 6.46 7.81
C HIS A 384 -14.89 7.80 8.55
N GLY A 385 -13.79 8.38 9.04
CA GLY A 385 -13.80 9.63 9.80
C GLY A 385 -14.21 9.41 11.25
N PHE A 386 -13.84 8.29 11.87
CA PHE A 386 -13.91 8.16 13.32
C PHE A 386 -12.54 8.35 13.97
N LEU A 387 -12.46 9.34 14.86
CA LEU A 387 -11.29 9.61 15.69
C LEU A 387 -11.37 8.73 16.94
N ASN A 388 -10.40 7.83 17.09
CA ASN A 388 -10.22 6.97 18.24
C ASN A 388 -9.09 7.56 19.10
N VAL A 389 -9.23 7.55 20.43
CA VAL A 389 -8.25 8.11 21.38
C VAL A 389 -8.15 7.22 22.61
N SER A 390 -6.94 6.84 23.03
CA SER A 390 -6.72 6.14 24.31
C SER A 390 -6.79 7.13 25.47
N ASP A 391 -7.66 6.86 26.44
CA ASP A 391 -7.69 7.52 27.75
C ASP A 391 -6.91 6.62 28.72
N TRP A 392 -5.63 6.95 28.93
CA TRP A 392 -4.71 6.11 29.69
C TRP A 392 -5.10 6.00 31.16
N LYS A 393 -5.79 7.01 31.69
CA LYS A 393 -6.19 7.09 33.10
C LYS A 393 -7.48 6.32 33.38
N LYS A 394 -8.43 6.33 32.43
CA LYS A 394 -9.67 5.54 32.53
C LYS A 394 -9.52 4.09 32.04
N ASN A 395 -8.37 3.74 31.45
CA ASN A 395 -8.07 2.39 30.94
C ASN A 395 -9.04 1.96 29.81
N GLU A 396 -9.25 2.86 28.85
CA GLU A 396 -10.21 2.68 27.75
C GLU A 396 -9.75 3.36 26.44
N VAL A 397 -10.33 2.97 25.31
CA VAL A 397 -10.23 3.73 24.05
C VAL A 397 -11.62 4.17 23.64
N ARG A 398 -11.77 5.47 23.39
CA ARG A 398 -13.03 6.10 23.00
C ARG A 398 -12.99 6.51 21.54
N ARG A 399 -14.16 6.51 20.89
CA ARG A 399 -14.35 6.86 19.48
C ARG A 399 -15.36 8.00 19.35
N TRP A 400 -15.02 8.99 18.54
CA TRP A 400 -15.89 10.08 18.11
C TRP A 400 -16.02 10.08 16.61
N LYS A 401 -17.20 10.46 16.10
CA LYS A 401 -17.38 10.75 14.68
C LYS A 401 -16.87 12.15 14.38
N MET A 402 -16.23 12.33 13.22
CA MET A 402 -15.68 13.62 12.80
C MET A 402 -16.74 14.72 12.76
N GLY A 403 -16.47 15.83 13.45
CA GLY A 403 -17.41 16.94 13.64
C GLY A 403 -18.37 16.79 14.83
N GLU A 404 -18.45 15.63 15.48
CA GLU A 404 -19.38 15.33 16.57
C GLU A 404 -18.63 15.10 17.90
N TYR A 405 -17.83 16.09 18.32
CA TYR A 405 -16.94 15.99 19.49
C TYR A 405 -17.53 16.50 20.81
N ASN A 406 -18.73 17.10 20.81
CA ASN A 406 -19.39 17.65 22.00
C ASN A 406 -20.01 16.60 22.94
N ASN A 407 -19.83 15.30 22.64
CA ASN A 407 -20.27 14.18 23.46
C ASN A 407 -19.05 13.48 24.09
N GLU A 408 -19.29 12.58 25.04
CA GLU A 408 -18.20 11.85 25.73
C GLU A 408 -17.51 10.78 24.87
N GLY A 409 -17.92 10.58 23.62
CA GLY A 409 -17.47 9.49 22.77
C GLY A 409 -18.07 8.13 23.17
N ILE A 410 -18.01 7.16 22.27
CA ILE A 410 -18.38 5.77 22.59
C ILE A 410 -17.14 5.00 23.01
N ILE A 411 -17.23 4.21 24.08
CA ILE A 411 -16.19 3.25 24.44
C ILE A 411 -16.24 2.12 23.41
N VAL A 412 -15.15 1.91 22.68
CA VAL A 412 -15.02 0.83 21.68
C VAL A 412 -14.15 -0.32 22.20
N ALA A 413 -13.72 -0.19 23.45
CA ALA A 413 -12.49 -0.76 23.94
C ALA A 413 -12.30 -0.45 25.43
N GLY A 414 -12.39 -1.46 26.30
CA GLY A 414 -12.03 -1.35 27.72
C GLY A 414 -13.16 -0.82 28.58
N GLY A 415 -12.88 0.15 29.44
CA GLY A 415 -13.90 0.82 30.28
C GLY A 415 -14.35 0.01 31.51
N ASN A 416 -13.80 -1.18 31.74
CA ASN A 416 -14.09 -2.03 32.92
C ASN A 416 -13.06 -1.84 34.06
N GLY A 417 -12.42 -0.67 34.12
CA GLY A 417 -11.40 -0.32 35.11
C GLY A 417 -10.02 -0.94 34.84
N GLN A 418 -9.09 -0.66 35.75
CA GLN A 418 -7.73 -1.18 35.68
C GLN A 418 -7.69 -2.68 36.03
N GLY A 419 -7.02 -3.48 35.21
CA GLY A 419 -6.84 -4.91 35.45
C GLY A 419 -6.28 -5.67 34.25
N ASN A 420 -6.24 -7.00 34.35
CA ASN A 420 -5.62 -7.90 33.36
C ASN A 420 -6.61 -8.85 32.68
N GLN A 421 -7.91 -8.73 32.93
CA GLN A 421 -8.94 -9.50 32.24
C GLN A 421 -9.05 -9.10 30.75
N ASN A 422 -9.75 -9.90 29.94
CA ASN A 422 -9.89 -9.66 28.49
C ASN A 422 -10.72 -8.40 28.14
N ASN A 423 -11.46 -7.85 29.11
CA ASN A 423 -12.26 -6.63 29.00
C ASN A 423 -11.64 -5.43 29.76
N GLN A 424 -10.42 -5.58 30.29
CA GLN A 424 -9.71 -4.59 31.11
C GLN A 424 -8.32 -4.28 30.55
N PHE A 425 -7.75 -3.15 30.97
CA PHE A 425 -6.39 -2.72 30.64
C PHE A 425 -5.64 -2.22 31.88
N SER A 426 -4.32 -2.10 31.76
CA SER A 426 -3.48 -1.31 32.65
C SER A 426 -2.54 -0.46 31.79
N TYR A 427 -2.78 0.86 31.80
CA TYR A 427 -2.03 1.85 31.02
C TYR A 427 -2.09 1.60 29.50
N PRO A 428 -3.28 1.67 28.87
CA PRO A 428 -3.39 1.50 27.41
C PRO A 428 -2.67 2.62 26.68
N ASN A 429 -1.61 2.27 25.98
CA ASN A 429 -0.69 3.24 25.39
C ASN A 429 -1.10 3.55 23.94
N PHE A 430 -0.71 2.68 23.01
CA PHE A 430 -0.89 2.85 21.57
C PHE A 430 -2.11 2.14 21.03
N ILE A 431 -2.71 2.71 19.98
CA ILE A 431 -3.92 2.20 19.34
C ILE A 431 -3.75 2.14 17.83
N PHE A 432 -4.31 1.10 17.23
CA PHE A 432 -4.47 0.97 15.78
C PHE A 432 -5.90 0.47 15.49
N VAL A 433 -6.49 0.88 14.37
CA VAL A 433 -7.84 0.45 13.96
C VAL A 433 -7.76 -0.12 12.55
N ASP A 434 -8.22 -1.37 12.38
CA ASP A 434 -8.24 -2.01 11.06
C ASP A 434 -9.48 -1.63 10.22
N GLU A 435 -9.48 -2.09 8.98
CA GLU A 435 -10.53 -1.80 7.99
C GLU A 435 -11.91 -2.37 8.38
N GLU A 436 -11.93 -3.40 9.25
CA GLU A 436 -13.09 -3.99 9.90
C GLU A 436 -13.53 -3.26 11.19
N GLN A 437 -12.86 -2.15 11.53
CA GLN A 437 -13.04 -1.33 12.73
C GLN A 437 -12.68 -2.02 14.06
N SER A 438 -11.87 -3.08 13.99
CA SER A 438 -11.28 -3.72 15.17
C SER A 438 -10.21 -2.82 15.77
N VAL A 439 -10.20 -2.69 17.09
CA VAL A 439 -9.23 -1.86 17.82
C VAL A 439 -8.12 -2.76 18.38
N TYR A 440 -6.89 -2.49 17.97
CA TYR A 440 -5.69 -3.06 18.57
C TYR A 440 -5.13 -2.08 19.59
N VAL A 441 -4.73 -2.55 20.76
CA VAL A 441 -4.18 -1.71 21.84
C VAL A 441 -2.98 -2.36 22.49
N SER A 442 -1.91 -1.58 22.68
CA SER A 442 -0.80 -1.94 23.56
C SER A 442 -1.22 -1.74 25.01
N ASP A 443 -1.48 -2.84 25.69
CA ASP A 443 -1.86 -2.90 27.10
C ASP A 443 -0.57 -3.00 27.94
N CYS A 444 0.05 -1.83 28.14
CA CYS A 444 1.47 -1.68 28.44
C CYS A 444 1.90 -2.43 29.71
N ASP A 445 1.24 -2.16 30.84
CA ASP A 445 1.63 -2.77 32.13
C ASP A 445 1.11 -4.21 32.28
N ASN A 446 0.30 -4.70 31.33
CA ASN A 446 -0.04 -6.11 31.19
C ASN A 446 0.84 -6.86 30.18
N HIS A 447 1.86 -6.19 29.61
CA HIS A 447 2.87 -6.82 28.75
C HIS A 447 2.28 -7.56 27.53
N ARG A 448 1.23 -7.01 26.92
CA ARG A 448 0.47 -7.65 25.83
C ARG A 448 -0.09 -6.64 24.82
N VAL A 449 -0.42 -7.13 23.63
CA VAL A 449 -1.27 -6.42 22.68
C VAL A 449 -2.61 -7.14 22.58
N MET A 450 -3.69 -6.38 22.70
CA MET A 450 -5.07 -6.87 22.66
C MET A 450 -5.74 -6.44 21.36
N LYS A 451 -6.49 -7.34 20.70
CA LYS A 451 -7.42 -7.01 19.60
C LYS A 451 -8.86 -7.15 20.09
N TRP A 452 -9.62 -6.06 20.03
CA TRP A 452 -11.08 -6.05 20.08
C TRP A 452 -11.65 -6.04 18.68
N LYS A 453 -12.54 -6.97 18.35
CA LYS A 453 -13.41 -6.82 17.17
C LYS A 453 -14.39 -5.68 17.42
N LYS A 454 -14.89 -5.08 16.34
CA LYS A 454 -15.99 -4.11 16.41
C LYS A 454 -17.15 -4.66 17.26
N ASP A 455 -17.68 -3.81 18.15
CA ASP A 455 -18.82 -4.08 19.04
C ASP A 455 -18.63 -5.29 20.00
N ALA A 456 -17.38 -5.72 20.25
CA ALA A 456 -17.07 -6.81 21.18
C ALA A 456 -16.95 -6.32 22.65
N ASN A 457 -17.48 -7.11 23.59
CA ASN A 457 -17.40 -6.82 25.03
C ASN A 457 -16.04 -7.21 25.66
N GLU A 458 -15.28 -8.10 25.02
CA GLU A 458 -13.98 -8.57 25.46
C GLU A 458 -13.06 -8.85 24.26
N GLY A 459 -11.75 -8.84 24.51
CA GLY A 459 -10.70 -8.87 23.50
C GLY A 459 -9.88 -10.14 23.58
N ARG A 460 -9.05 -10.35 22.57
CA ARG A 460 -8.07 -11.44 22.57
C ARG A 460 -6.64 -10.90 22.55
N ILE A 461 -5.75 -11.60 23.22
CA ILE A 461 -4.30 -11.39 23.09
C ILE A 461 -3.90 -11.72 21.64
N VAL A 462 -3.08 -10.86 21.04
CA VAL A 462 -2.55 -11.03 19.67
C VAL A 462 -1.03 -10.88 19.57
N ALA A 463 -0.38 -10.38 20.63
CA ALA A 463 1.07 -10.45 20.83
C ALA A 463 1.40 -10.40 22.33
N GLY A 464 2.47 -11.08 22.75
CA GLY A 464 2.87 -11.17 24.16
C GLY A 464 1.84 -11.88 25.04
N GLY A 465 1.61 -11.38 26.26
CA GLY A 465 0.63 -11.95 27.20
C GLY A 465 1.13 -13.11 28.05
N ASN A 466 2.34 -13.63 27.81
CA ASN A 466 2.98 -14.67 28.62
C ASN A 466 3.82 -14.09 29.78
N GLY A 467 3.35 -12.98 30.37
CA GLY A 467 4.06 -12.20 31.38
C GLY A 467 5.19 -11.33 30.81
N GLN A 468 5.79 -10.51 31.68
CA GLN A 468 6.95 -9.68 31.35
C GLN A 468 8.18 -10.54 31.07
N GLY A 469 8.88 -10.29 29.96
CA GLY A 469 10.18 -10.90 29.71
C GLY A 469 10.68 -10.70 28.28
N GLY A 470 11.89 -11.22 28.01
CA GLY A 470 12.59 -11.09 26.73
C GLY A 470 12.44 -12.29 25.78
N ASN A 471 11.68 -13.34 26.13
CA ASN A 471 11.46 -14.47 25.23
C ASN A 471 10.64 -14.06 23.98
N LEU A 472 10.62 -14.90 22.95
CA LEU A 472 9.92 -14.62 21.69
C LEU A 472 8.38 -14.61 21.83
N ASN A 473 7.83 -15.22 22.87
CA ASN A 473 6.41 -15.18 23.24
C ASN A 473 6.07 -14.11 24.31
N GLN A 474 7.04 -13.27 24.69
CA GLN A 474 6.92 -12.26 25.74
C GLN A 474 7.19 -10.84 25.23
N LEU A 475 6.70 -9.86 25.99
CA LEU A 475 6.92 -8.43 25.79
C LEU A 475 7.29 -7.78 27.13
N SER A 476 7.82 -6.57 27.09
CA SER A 476 8.12 -5.74 28.25
C SER A 476 7.64 -4.31 27.98
N GLN A 477 6.49 -3.93 28.55
CA GLN A 477 5.87 -2.61 28.41
C GLN A 477 5.68 -2.16 26.94
N PRO A 478 4.98 -2.94 26.09
CA PRO A 478 4.84 -2.61 24.67
C PRO A 478 4.26 -1.20 24.48
N ALA A 479 4.93 -0.42 23.64
CA ALA A 479 4.57 0.97 23.34
C ALA A 479 3.81 1.04 22.01
N GLY A 480 4.45 1.56 20.95
CA GLY A 480 3.83 1.65 19.62
C GLY A 480 3.51 0.30 19.01
N LEU A 481 2.45 0.26 18.21
CA LEU A 481 2.11 -0.89 17.39
C LEU A 481 1.55 -0.44 16.04
N ILE A 482 1.87 -1.18 14.98
CA ILE A 482 1.25 -1.03 13.66
C ILE A 482 0.93 -2.42 13.11
N VAL A 483 -0.20 -2.53 12.40
CA VAL A 483 -0.61 -3.78 11.76
C VAL A 483 -0.52 -3.59 10.27
N ASP A 484 0.16 -4.49 9.57
CA ASP A 484 0.19 -4.49 8.10
C ASP A 484 -1.03 -5.20 7.52
N ASP A 485 -1.18 -5.09 6.21
CA ASP A 485 -2.36 -5.53 5.48
C ASP A 485 -2.46 -7.05 5.32
N LEU A 486 -1.40 -7.76 5.70
CA LEU A 486 -1.37 -9.22 5.84
C LEU A 486 -1.72 -9.65 7.28
N GLY A 487 -2.09 -8.70 8.14
CA GLY A 487 -2.44 -8.91 9.54
C GLY A 487 -1.23 -9.09 10.46
N GLN A 488 0.00 -8.78 10.00
CA GLN A 488 1.19 -8.89 10.84
C GLN A 488 1.31 -7.67 11.76
N ILE A 489 1.52 -7.93 13.04
CA ILE A 489 1.51 -6.93 14.11
C ILE A 489 2.95 -6.62 14.48
N TYR A 490 3.42 -5.42 14.16
CA TYR A 490 4.73 -4.93 14.56
C TYR A 490 4.59 -4.15 15.86
N VAL A 491 5.41 -4.47 16.85
CA VAL A 491 5.30 -3.93 18.22
C VAL A 491 6.66 -3.37 18.65
N ALA A 492 6.68 -2.12 19.11
CA ALA A 492 7.79 -1.58 19.86
C ALA A 492 7.80 -2.17 21.27
N ASP A 493 8.65 -3.17 21.47
CA ASP A 493 8.87 -3.85 22.74
C ASP A 493 9.83 -3.02 23.60
N PHE A 494 9.30 -1.88 24.08
CA PHE A 494 10.01 -0.76 24.68
C PHE A 494 11.02 -1.18 25.75
N GLY A 495 10.59 -1.99 26.72
CA GLY A 495 11.40 -2.44 27.84
C GLY A 495 12.45 -3.51 27.48
N ASN A 496 12.33 -4.16 26.32
CA ASN A 496 13.33 -5.07 25.75
C ASN A 496 14.15 -4.43 24.62
N HIS A 497 13.91 -3.14 24.33
CA HIS A 497 14.65 -2.31 23.37
C HIS A 497 14.67 -2.85 21.93
N ARG A 498 13.59 -3.52 21.49
CA ARG A 498 13.50 -4.17 20.18
C ARG A 498 12.18 -3.89 19.49
N ILE A 499 12.12 -4.12 18.17
CA ILE A 499 10.87 -4.24 17.42
C ILE A 499 10.60 -5.72 17.16
N MET A 500 9.39 -6.17 17.52
CA MET A 500 8.91 -7.53 17.29
C MET A 500 7.86 -7.54 16.17
N ARG A 501 7.65 -8.69 15.51
CA ARG A 501 6.54 -8.96 14.60
C ARG A 501 5.83 -10.26 14.97
N TRP A 502 4.52 -10.21 15.21
CA TRP A 502 3.66 -11.39 15.29
C TRP A 502 2.86 -11.56 14.00
N CYS A 503 2.84 -12.77 13.44
CA CYS A 503 1.88 -13.13 12.38
C CYS A 503 0.60 -13.69 13.03
N GLU A 504 -0.55 -13.52 12.38
CA GLU A 504 -1.82 -13.98 12.96
C GLU A 504 -1.80 -15.49 13.27
N GLY A 505 -2.22 -15.85 14.48
CA GLY A 505 -2.28 -17.23 14.96
C GLY A 505 -0.92 -17.81 15.42
N LYS A 506 0.14 -17.00 15.53
CA LYS A 506 1.41 -17.43 16.12
C LYS A 506 1.47 -17.13 17.62
N GLU A 507 2.03 -18.07 18.38
CA GLU A 507 2.29 -17.92 19.82
C GLU A 507 3.56 -17.10 20.08
N GLU A 508 4.59 -17.29 19.26
CA GLU A 508 5.86 -16.55 19.26
C GLU A 508 5.91 -15.52 18.13
N GLY A 509 6.56 -14.38 18.43
CA GLY A 509 6.91 -13.36 17.45
C GLY A 509 8.35 -13.52 16.95
N GLU A 510 8.66 -12.83 15.87
CA GLU A 510 10.01 -12.73 15.31
C GLU A 510 10.60 -11.35 15.65
N ILE A 511 11.89 -11.31 15.96
CA ILE A 511 12.59 -10.04 16.16
C ILE A 511 12.90 -9.43 14.79
N VAL A 512 12.55 -8.16 14.65
CA VAL A 512 12.64 -7.40 13.41
C VAL A 512 13.96 -6.63 13.38
N VAL A 513 14.18 -5.81 14.42
CA VAL A 513 15.38 -4.99 14.63
C VAL A 513 15.59 -4.74 16.13
N GLY A 514 16.82 -4.46 16.53
CA GLY A 514 17.18 -4.03 17.90
C GLY A 514 17.64 -5.14 18.84
N GLU A 515 17.77 -6.38 18.37
CA GLU A 515 18.52 -7.42 19.08
C GLU A 515 19.91 -7.59 18.45
N ASN A 516 20.90 -7.88 19.30
CA ASN A 516 22.34 -8.09 19.04
C ASN A 516 23.23 -6.85 19.20
N GLY A 517 24.47 -7.13 19.63
CA GLY A 517 25.41 -6.17 20.22
C GLY A 517 26.05 -5.16 19.28
N GLU A 518 25.74 -5.16 17.98
CA GLU A 518 26.49 -4.42 16.96
C GLU A 518 25.59 -3.55 16.07
N GLY A 519 25.89 -2.24 16.02
CA GLY A 519 25.23 -1.26 15.15
C GLY A 519 24.01 -0.57 15.77
N ASN A 520 24.17 0.70 16.20
CA ASN A 520 23.10 1.65 16.55
C ASN A 520 21.85 1.05 17.25
N GLN A 521 22.07 0.38 18.39
CA GLN A 521 21.01 -0.17 19.24
C GLN A 521 19.88 0.83 19.53
N LEU A 522 18.65 0.32 19.54
CA LEU A 522 17.49 1.04 20.07
C LEU A 522 17.57 1.13 21.59
N ASN A 523 16.93 2.14 22.15
CA ASN A 523 16.90 2.41 23.59
C ASN A 523 15.53 3.02 23.95
N GLY A 524 14.65 2.18 24.48
CA GLY A 524 13.24 2.54 24.72
C GLY A 524 12.48 2.94 23.44
N PRO A 525 12.39 2.09 22.40
CA PRO A 525 11.63 2.40 21.18
C PRO A 525 10.16 2.65 21.51
N THR A 526 9.58 3.73 21.00
CA THR A 526 8.17 4.09 21.28
C THR A 526 7.29 4.05 20.03
N GLY A 527 7.32 5.09 19.19
CA GLY A 527 6.62 5.08 17.90
C GLY A 527 7.37 4.27 16.84
N LEU A 528 6.62 3.71 15.88
CA LEU A 528 7.15 3.12 14.66
C LEU A 528 6.26 3.47 13.45
N SER A 529 6.85 3.59 12.28
CA SER A 529 6.17 3.89 11.01
C SER A 529 6.93 3.27 9.83
N PHE A 530 6.25 3.01 8.72
CA PHE A 530 6.86 2.54 7.47
C PHE A 530 6.87 3.67 6.42
N ASP A 531 7.86 3.67 5.52
CA ASP A 531 7.76 4.40 4.24
C ASP A 531 7.26 3.50 3.10
N ASP A 532 6.96 4.08 1.93
CA ASP A 532 6.45 3.36 0.75
C ASP A 532 7.41 2.28 0.19
N GLU A 533 8.68 2.26 0.62
CA GLU A 533 9.68 1.23 0.30
C GLU A 533 9.68 0.08 1.32
N GLY A 534 8.93 0.20 2.41
CA GLY A 534 8.88 -0.76 3.51
C GLY A 534 10.04 -0.60 4.51
N ASN A 535 10.78 0.51 4.51
CA ASN A 535 11.79 0.78 5.54
C ASN A 535 11.09 1.10 6.87
N ILE A 536 11.64 0.62 8.00
CA ILE A 536 11.08 0.91 9.33
C ILE A 536 11.75 2.14 9.90
N TYR A 537 10.95 3.09 10.34
CA TYR A 537 11.39 4.22 11.14
C TYR A 537 10.93 4.03 12.57
N VAL A 538 11.86 4.16 13.53
CA VAL A 538 11.60 3.97 14.95
C VAL A 538 11.96 5.23 15.72
N THR A 539 11.06 5.63 16.61
CA THR A 539 11.32 6.65 17.63
C THR A 539 12.17 6.05 18.75
N ASP A 540 13.48 6.26 18.65
CA ASP A 540 14.49 5.78 19.59
C ASP A 540 14.63 6.79 20.75
N ARG A 541 13.62 6.74 21.65
CA ARG A 541 13.28 7.83 22.58
C ARG A 541 14.42 8.23 23.50
N TRP A 542 15.09 7.27 24.13
CA TRP A 542 16.15 7.55 25.11
C TRP A 542 17.52 7.84 24.47
N ASN A 543 17.64 7.64 23.15
CA ASN A 543 18.77 8.13 22.36
C ASN A 543 18.45 9.47 21.65
N TYR A 544 17.30 10.09 21.95
CA TYR A 544 16.88 11.41 21.46
C TYR A 544 16.87 11.52 19.92
N ARG A 545 16.43 10.47 19.24
CA ARG A 545 16.55 10.37 17.78
C ARG A 545 15.44 9.58 17.12
N ILE A 546 15.30 9.78 15.82
CA ILE A 546 14.60 8.85 14.93
C ILE A 546 15.65 8.07 14.14
N VAL A 547 15.50 6.75 14.09
CA VAL A 547 16.33 5.88 13.26
C VAL A 547 15.52 5.24 12.14
N ASN A 548 16.16 5.05 10.99
CA ASN A 548 15.64 4.29 9.85
C ASN A 548 16.44 2.98 9.73
N PHE A 549 15.74 1.86 9.74
CA PHE A 549 16.24 0.56 9.33
C PHE A 549 15.79 0.28 7.91
N LYS A 550 16.74 0.17 6.99
CA LYS A 550 16.45 -0.06 5.57
C LYS A 550 16.10 -1.51 5.30
N ILE A 551 15.15 -1.73 4.39
CA ILE A 551 14.83 -3.09 3.94
C ILE A 551 16.05 -3.73 3.25
N ILE A 552 16.35 -4.98 3.57
CA ILE A 552 17.32 -5.81 2.84
C ILE A 552 16.60 -6.36 1.62
N LEU A 553 17.18 -6.05 0.47
CA LEU A 553 16.92 -6.72 -0.80
C LEU A 553 18.05 -7.71 -1.06
#